data_AF-A0A5E6T917-F1
#
_entry.id   AF-A0A5E6T917-F1
#
_cell.length_a   1.000
_cell.length_b   1.000
_cell.length_c   1.000
_cell.angle_alpha   90.00
_cell.angle_beta   90.00
_cell.angle_gamma   90.00
#
_symmetry.space_group_name_H-M   'P 1'
#
loop_
_entity.id
_entity.type
_entity.pdbx_description
1 polymer ?
#
loop_
_entity_poly.entity_id
_entity_poly.type
_entity_poly.pdbx_seq_one_letter_code
_entity_poly.pdbx_strand_id
1 'polypeptide(L)'
;MPANHFNTHCPDWAEALLNGFSQIFLQRNPLCGLLILSAILFTAPALLGGALLGGVAGLLTAQRRNYAKADRQAGLFSYNGVLLGLLLSLYFPWSAMMPPLILAAGGLSAMITQQWLKRVRLSQYLPAYTTPFVVLSWGLLCFATPSTEAHLIEVSTLNMLAAPLKGIGQVMFLGHPLAGAMIAAGLLIADRRAFCWAMLASVAGMGWSMLHHDFYTALLGLGGYNAVLAALAFSSQRRQPWLPLVGIGLALVLTPMFAAIGLPTLTAPFILAGWLISSVVQMLGKATVESAPCASGENQPRLR
;
A
#
# COMPACT_ATOMS: atom_id res chain seq x y z
N MET A 1 -29.88 4.39 -8.94
CA MET A 1 -30.18 3.38 -7.91
C MET A 1 -29.36 3.73 -6.68
N PRO A 2 -29.96 4.02 -5.52
CA PRO A 2 -29.18 4.28 -4.31
C PRO A 2 -28.51 2.99 -3.86
N ALA A 3 -27.22 3.05 -3.56
CA ALA A 3 -26.48 1.93 -3.04
C ALA A 3 -27.02 1.54 -1.66
N ASN A 4 -27.41 0.29 -1.49
CA ASN A 4 -27.79 -0.27 -0.20
C ASN A 4 -26.63 -0.08 0.79
N HIS A 5 -26.85 0.70 1.83
CA HIS A 5 -25.97 0.80 2.98
C HIS A 5 -25.86 -0.59 3.64
N PHE A 6 -24.72 -1.25 3.47
CA PHE A 6 -24.39 -2.41 4.28
C PHE A 6 -24.11 -1.94 5.73
N ASN A 7 -24.95 -2.40 6.65
CA ASN A 7 -24.82 -2.39 8.11
C ASN A 7 -25.04 -1.07 8.86
N THR A 8 -26.24 -0.96 9.46
CA THR A 8 -26.65 0.04 10.45
C THR A 8 -26.12 -0.19 11.87
N HIS A 9 -25.30 -1.23 12.11
CA HIS A 9 -24.91 -1.66 13.46
C HIS A 9 -23.40 -1.65 13.76
N CYS A 10 -22.52 -1.38 12.78
CA CYS A 10 -21.09 -1.24 13.06
C CYS A 10 -20.80 0.23 13.39
N PRO A 11 -20.21 0.55 14.55
CA PRO A 11 -19.90 1.94 14.85
C PRO A 11 -18.85 2.45 13.84
N ASP A 12 -19.05 3.66 13.32
CA ASP A 12 -18.27 4.28 12.24
C ASP A 12 -16.74 4.16 12.38
N TRP A 13 -16.25 4.07 13.63
CA TRP A 13 -14.82 3.95 13.93
C TRP A 13 -14.25 2.56 13.66
N ALA A 14 -15.02 1.49 13.85
CA ALA A 14 -14.57 0.12 13.63
C ALA A 14 -14.43 -0.15 12.12
N GLU A 15 -15.41 0.30 11.33
CA GLU A 15 -15.33 0.27 9.88
C GLU A 15 -14.13 1.09 9.37
N ALA A 16 -13.94 2.31 9.88
CA ALA A 16 -12.81 3.15 9.50
C ALA A 16 -11.46 2.49 9.80
N LEU A 17 -11.32 1.86 10.98
CA LEU A 17 -10.10 1.18 11.37
C LEU A 17 -9.84 -0.07 10.52
N LEU A 18 -10.84 -0.91 10.27
CA LEU A 18 -10.73 -2.08 9.41
C LEU A 18 -10.43 -1.69 7.95
N ASN A 19 -11.08 -0.66 7.43
CA ASN A 19 -10.72 -0.11 6.13
C ASN A 19 -9.29 0.45 6.13
N GLY A 20 -8.78 0.93 7.28
CA GLY A 20 -7.37 1.28 7.45
C GLY A 20 -6.42 0.11 7.17
N PHE A 21 -6.75 -1.11 7.59
CA PHE A 21 -5.97 -2.31 7.28
C PHE A 21 -6.09 -2.69 5.80
N SER A 22 -7.31 -2.72 5.25
CA SER A 22 -7.52 -3.08 3.83
C SER A 22 -6.90 -2.06 2.87
N GLN A 23 -6.81 -0.79 3.28
CA GLN A 23 -6.30 0.27 2.45
C GLN A 23 -4.78 0.23 2.25
N ILE A 24 -4.05 -0.56 3.06
CA ILE A 24 -2.64 -0.91 2.79
C ILE A 24 -2.52 -1.58 1.41
N PHE A 25 -3.51 -2.39 1.04
CA PHE A 25 -3.60 -3.05 -0.27
C PHE A 25 -4.55 -2.33 -1.23
N LEU A 26 -4.82 -1.05 -0.98
CA LEU A 26 -5.66 -0.19 -1.81
C LEU A 26 -7.11 -0.72 -1.94
N GLN A 27 -7.58 -1.47 -0.94
CA GLN A 27 -8.94 -1.96 -0.85
C GLN A 27 -9.74 -1.16 0.17
N ARG A 28 -11.02 -0.88 -0.14
CA ARG A 28 -11.99 -0.33 0.80
C ARG A 28 -13.02 -1.41 1.15
N ASN A 29 -12.62 -2.36 1.98
CA ASN A 29 -13.48 -3.46 2.40
C ASN A 29 -13.15 -3.90 3.84
N PRO A 30 -14.07 -3.76 4.81
CA PRO A 30 -13.76 -4.05 6.22
C PRO A 30 -13.54 -5.54 6.50
N LEU A 31 -14.13 -6.45 5.72
CA LEU A 31 -13.87 -7.90 5.87
C LEU A 31 -12.45 -8.25 5.39
N CYS A 32 -11.99 -7.63 4.30
CA CYS A 32 -10.59 -7.73 3.90
C CYS A 32 -9.67 -7.18 4.99
N GLY A 33 -10.04 -6.04 5.59
CA GLY A 33 -9.33 -5.44 6.71
C GLY A 33 -9.25 -6.36 7.94
N LEU A 34 -10.35 -7.06 8.25
CA LEU A 34 -10.40 -8.03 9.34
C LEU A 34 -9.46 -9.21 9.09
N LEU A 35 -9.45 -9.77 7.86
CA LEU A 35 -8.54 -10.84 7.51
C LEU A 35 -7.07 -10.41 7.57
N ILE A 36 -6.76 -9.17 7.18
CA ILE A 36 -5.42 -8.59 7.32
C ILE A 36 -5.04 -8.43 8.79
N LEU A 37 -5.95 -7.92 9.63
CA LEU A 37 -5.73 -7.82 11.07
C LEU A 37 -5.50 -9.20 11.71
N SER A 38 -6.30 -10.20 11.33
CA SER A 38 -6.15 -11.58 11.78
C SER A 38 -4.83 -12.20 11.29
N ALA A 39 -4.35 -11.85 10.09
CA ALA A 39 -3.05 -12.28 9.60
C ALA A 39 -1.92 -11.84 10.55
N ILE A 40 -1.96 -10.59 11.02
CA ILE A 40 -1.01 -10.10 12.05
C ILE A 40 -1.18 -10.88 13.35
N LEU A 41 -2.42 -11.02 13.84
CA LEU A 41 -2.72 -11.72 15.09
C LEU A 41 -2.14 -13.15 15.13
N PHE A 42 -2.32 -13.92 14.05
CA PHE A 42 -1.93 -15.33 14.03
C PHE A 42 -0.47 -15.58 13.65
N THR A 43 0.18 -14.64 12.96
CA THR A 43 1.53 -14.87 12.42
C THR A 43 2.61 -13.97 13.01
N ALA A 44 2.21 -12.82 13.59
CA ALA A 44 3.12 -11.88 14.23
C ALA A 44 2.41 -11.11 15.37
N PRO A 45 1.89 -11.81 16.40
CA PRO A 45 1.10 -11.20 17.47
C PRO A 45 1.85 -10.07 18.22
N ALA A 46 3.18 -10.13 18.29
CA ALA A 46 4.02 -9.08 18.87
C ALA A 46 3.88 -7.72 18.15
N LEU A 47 3.56 -7.72 16.85
CA LEU A 47 3.40 -6.51 16.05
C LEU A 47 1.97 -5.92 16.12
N LEU A 48 1.00 -6.70 16.63
CA LEU A 48 -0.42 -6.33 16.64
C LEU A 48 -0.68 -5.05 17.43
N GLY A 49 -0.06 -4.91 18.60
CA GLY A 49 -0.22 -3.73 19.45
C GLY A 49 0.25 -2.46 18.74
N GLY A 50 1.42 -2.49 18.10
CA GLY A 50 1.94 -1.37 17.33
C GLY A 50 1.06 -1.01 16.14
N ALA A 51 0.63 -2.01 15.37
CA ALA A 51 -0.28 -1.84 14.23
C ALA A 51 -1.57 -1.12 14.62
N LEU A 52 -2.24 -1.58 15.68
CA LEU A 52 -3.48 -0.99 16.18
C LEU A 52 -3.26 0.42 16.72
N LEU A 53 -2.23 0.63 17.54
CA LEU A 53 -1.91 1.95 18.10
C LEU A 53 -1.65 2.98 17.00
N GLY A 54 -0.88 2.63 15.97
CA GLY A 54 -0.59 3.53 14.85
C GLY A 54 -1.84 3.85 14.02
N GLY A 55 -2.66 2.84 13.71
CA GLY A 55 -3.91 3.02 12.98
C GLY A 55 -4.94 3.87 13.72
N VAL A 56 -5.08 3.65 15.04
CA VAL A 56 -5.95 4.44 15.91
C VAL A 56 -5.43 5.87 16.08
N ALA A 57 -4.11 6.07 16.22
CA ALA A 57 -3.52 7.40 16.31
C ALA A 57 -3.85 8.27 15.10
N GLY A 58 -3.72 7.70 13.90
CA GLY A 58 -4.08 8.38 12.66
C GLY A 58 -5.58 8.72 12.59
N LEU A 59 -6.44 7.77 12.95
CA LEU A 59 -7.90 7.97 12.99
C LEU A 59 -8.31 9.06 13.99
N LEU A 60 -7.80 9.01 15.22
CA LEU A 60 -8.08 9.99 16.27
C LEU A 60 -7.55 11.37 15.88
N THR A 61 -6.38 11.45 15.27
CA THR A 61 -5.83 12.73 14.76
C THR A 61 -6.76 13.34 13.71
N ALA A 62 -7.23 12.52 12.76
CA ALA A 62 -8.17 12.96 11.74
C ALA A 62 -9.53 13.38 12.32
N GLN A 63 -10.02 12.68 13.34
CA GLN A 63 -11.23 13.04 14.08
C GLN A 63 -11.07 14.38 14.80
N ARG A 64 -10.01 14.54 15.60
CA ARG A 64 -9.76 15.76 16.39
C ARG A 64 -9.57 17.00 15.53
N ARG A 65 -9.04 16.83 14.32
CA ARG A 65 -8.83 17.90 13.33
C ARG A 65 -10.00 18.09 12.36
N ASN A 66 -11.13 17.41 12.58
CA ASN A 66 -12.34 17.52 11.76
C ASN A 66 -12.11 17.23 10.26
N TYR A 67 -11.25 16.25 9.95
CA TYR A 67 -11.09 15.81 8.56
C TYR A 67 -12.35 15.11 8.05
N ALA A 68 -12.55 15.12 6.73
CA ALA A 68 -13.77 14.66 6.10
C ALA A 68 -14.13 13.24 6.53
N LYS A 69 -15.40 13.03 6.92
CA LYS A 69 -15.88 11.74 7.43
C LYS A 69 -15.71 10.62 6.41
N ALA A 70 -15.97 10.90 5.12
CA ALA A 70 -15.80 9.94 4.03
C ALA A 70 -14.36 9.44 3.91
N ASP A 71 -13.37 10.32 4.04
CA ASP A 71 -11.95 9.96 3.98
C ASP A 71 -11.51 9.14 5.20
N ARG A 72 -12.08 9.46 6.38
CA ARG A 72 -11.88 8.68 7.60
C ARG A 72 -12.46 7.27 7.47
N GLN A 73 -13.71 7.14 7.04
CA GLN A 73 -14.38 5.85 6.83
C GLN A 73 -13.71 5.01 5.74
N ALA A 74 -13.12 5.65 4.73
CA ALA A 74 -12.31 4.97 3.72
C ALA A 74 -10.94 4.47 4.24
N GLY A 75 -10.60 4.72 5.52
CA GLY A 75 -9.35 4.26 6.13
C GLY A 75 -8.12 5.08 5.75
N LEU A 76 -8.28 6.19 5.01
CA LEU A 76 -7.16 6.93 4.41
C LEU A 76 -6.19 7.54 5.43
N PHE A 77 -6.62 7.74 6.67
CA PHE A 77 -5.78 8.29 7.74
C PHE A 77 -5.17 7.23 8.65
N SER A 78 -5.51 5.95 8.49
CA SER A 78 -5.07 4.87 9.37
C SER A 78 -3.96 4.03 8.77
N TYR A 79 -3.99 3.71 7.47
CA TYR A 79 -3.09 2.71 6.87
C TYR A 79 -1.60 3.06 7.01
N ASN A 80 -1.20 4.32 6.80
CA ASN A 80 0.19 4.75 7.00
C ASN A 80 0.61 4.62 8.47
N GLY A 81 -0.31 4.91 9.41
CA GLY A 81 -0.08 4.73 10.83
C GLY A 81 0.07 3.26 11.23
N VAL A 82 -0.73 2.36 10.65
CA VAL A 82 -0.60 0.91 10.83
C VAL A 82 0.80 0.44 10.41
N LEU A 83 1.25 0.82 9.22
CA LEU A 83 2.59 0.44 8.72
C LEU A 83 3.72 1.03 9.59
N LEU A 84 3.59 2.26 10.07
CA LEU A 84 4.56 2.87 11.00
C LEU A 84 4.60 2.12 12.34
N GLY A 85 3.43 1.73 12.86
CA GLY A 85 3.33 0.93 14.08
C GLY A 85 3.99 -0.44 13.94
N LEU A 86 3.75 -1.13 12.82
CA LEU A 86 4.42 -2.39 12.48
C LEU A 86 5.94 -2.23 12.40
N LEU A 87 6.41 -1.21 11.66
CA LEU A 87 7.84 -0.95 11.48
C LEU A 87 8.53 -0.62 12.81
N LEU A 88 7.93 0.24 13.62
CA LEU A 88 8.48 0.60 14.93
C LEU A 88 8.56 -0.63 15.84
N SER A 89 7.50 -1.44 15.90
CA SER A 89 7.50 -2.69 16.67
C SER A 89 8.49 -3.74 16.17
N LEU A 90 8.89 -3.67 14.90
CA LEU A 90 9.84 -4.61 14.30
C LEU A 90 11.30 -4.21 14.52
N TYR A 91 11.61 -2.92 14.39
CA TYR A 91 13.00 -2.43 14.37
C TYR A 91 13.50 -1.85 15.70
N PHE A 92 12.59 -1.57 16.64
CA PHE A 92 12.96 -1.01 17.93
C PHE A 92 12.55 -1.94 19.08
N PRO A 93 13.42 -2.12 20.09
CA PRO A 93 13.06 -2.88 21.27
C PRO A 93 11.91 -2.20 22.00
N TRP A 94 11.02 -3.01 22.57
CA TRP A 94 9.88 -2.48 23.31
C TRP A 94 10.34 -1.71 24.55
N SER A 95 9.83 -0.49 24.72
CA SER A 95 10.14 0.38 25.85
C SER A 95 8.95 1.30 26.16
N ALA A 96 8.99 1.99 27.30
CA ALA A 96 7.95 2.97 27.66
C ALA A 96 7.80 4.11 26.64
N MET A 97 8.83 4.37 25.82
CA MET A 97 8.81 5.39 24.76
C MET A 97 8.17 4.90 23.45
N MET A 98 7.96 3.60 23.28
CA MET A 98 7.42 3.05 22.03
C MET A 98 5.97 3.47 21.75
N PRO A 99 5.00 3.31 22.68
CA PRO A 99 3.64 3.77 22.43
C PRO A 99 3.51 5.26 22.07
N PRO A 100 4.11 6.23 22.81
CA PRO A 100 4.00 7.64 22.45
C PRO A 100 4.67 7.95 21.10
N LEU A 101 5.78 7.28 20.76
CA LEU A 101 6.41 7.43 19.45
C LEU A 101 5.50 6.92 18.31
N ILE A 102 4.87 5.76 18.47
CA ILE A 102 3.89 5.21 17.50
C ILE A 102 2.69 6.16 17.36
N LEU A 103 2.16 6.69 18.46
CA LEU A 103 1.07 7.67 18.44
C LEU A 103 1.48 8.94 17.68
N ALA A 104 2.68 9.47 17.94
CA ALA A 104 3.20 10.66 17.27
C ALA A 104 3.42 10.42 15.76
N ALA A 105 4.06 9.31 15.39
CA ALA A 105 4.30 8.94 14.00
C ALA A 105 2.99 8.70 13.24
N GLY A 106 2.06 7.94 13.82
CA GLY A 106 0.73 7.69 13.24
C GLY A 106 -0.08 8.97 13.06
N GLY A 107 -0.11 9.85 14.07
CA GLY A 107 -0.78 11.15 13.99
C GLY A 107 -0.15 12.08 12.95
N LEU A 108 1.18 12.18 12.92
CA LEU A 108 1.91 12.98 11.93
C LEU A 108 1.64 12.47 10.50
N SER A 109 1.62 11.15 10.30
CA SER A 109 1.31 10.55 9.00
C SER A 109 -0.08 10.94 8.50
N ALA A 110 -1.09 11.04 9.39
CA ALA A 110 -2.43 11.48 9.05
C ALA A 110 -2.48 12.97 8.65
N MET A 111 -1.69 13.82 9.31
CA MET A 111 -1.58 15.25 8.95
C MET A 111 -0.93 15.44 7.57
N ILE A 112 0.14 14.70 7.29
CA ILE A 112 0.81 14.71 5.98
C ILE A 112 -0.17 14.21 4.91
N THR A 113 -0.86 13.09 5.18
CA THR A 113 -1.86 12.53 4.26
C THR A 113 -2.95 13.55 3.93
N GLN A 114 -3.47 14.28 4.92
CA GLN A 114 -4.47 15.30 4.68
C GLN A 114 -3.95 16.44 3.79
N GLN A 115 -2.73 16.91 4.02
CA GLN A 115 -2.14 17.95 3.19
C GLN A 115 -1.95 17.47 1.74
N TRP A 116 -1.63 16.19 1.56
CA TRP A 116 -1.52 15.57 0.25
C TRP A 116 -2.88 15.48 -0.45
N LEU A 117 -3.91 14.98 0.24
CA LEU A 117 -5.27 14.86 -0.30
C LEU A 117 -5.82 16.21 -0.78
N LYS A 118 -5.55 17.30 -0.03
CA LYS A 118 -5.92 18.66 -0.45
C LYS A 118 -5.27 19.03 -1.79
N ARG A 119 -3.97 18.75 -1.96
CA ARG A 119 -3.25 19.06 -3.21
C ARG A 119 -3.75 18.23 -4.39
N VAL A 120 -3.97 16.92 -4.18
CA VAL A 120 -4.52 16.01 -5.20
C VAL A 120 -5.87 16.53 -5.72
N ARG A 121 -6.76 16.96 -4.83
CA ARG A 121 -8.08 17.49 -5.20
C ARG A 121 -8.03 18.81 -5.96
N LEU A 122 -7.07 19.68 -5.64
CA LEU A 122 -6.99 21.02 -6.23
C LEU A 122 -6.34 21.03 -7.62
N SER A 123 -5.37 20.16 -7.89
CA SER A 123 -4.54 20.30 -9.10
C SER A 123 -4.17 18.96 -9.75
N GLN A 124 -4.95 17.90 -9.49
CA GLN A 124 -4.71 16.55 -10.05
C GLN A 124 -3.30 16.00 -9.75
N TYR A 125 -2.75 16.36 -8.59
CA TYR A 125 -1.45 15.85 -8.13
C TYR A 125 -1.46 14.31 -7.95
N LEU A 126 -0.25 13.77 -7.93
CA LEU A 126 0.02 12.36 -7.71
C LEU A 126 -0.55 11.85 -6.37
N PRO A 127 -1.13 10.63 -6.34
CA PRO A 127 -1.70 10.06 -5.13
C PRO A 127 -0.65 9.89 -4.03
N ALA A 128 -1.09 9.99 -2.77
CA ALA A 128 -0.21 9.91 -1.62
C ALA A 128 0.43 8.52 -1.45
N TYR A 129 -0.30 7.44 -1.80
CA TYR A 129 0.08 6.06 -1.52
C TYR A 129 0.65 5.92 -0.08
N THR A 130 1.67 5.09 0.10
CA THR A 130 2.37 4.91 1.37
C THR A 130 3.51 5.91 1.59
N THR A 131 3.53 7.05 0.87
CA THR A 131 4.60 8.07 0.99
C THR A 131 4.77 8.60 2.41
N PRO A 132 3.69 8.93 3.15
CA PRO A 132 3.83 9.36 4.55
C PRO A 132 4.51 8.29 5.42
N PHE A 133 4.18 7.01 5.21
CA PHE A 133 4.85 5.90 5.87
C PHE A 133 6.34 5.84 5.49
N VAL A 134 6.69 5.85 4.20
CA VAL A 134 8.09 5.70 3.74
C VAL A 134 8.99 6.83 4.23
N VAL A 135 8.57 8.09 4.07
CA VAL A 135 9.39 9.25 4.45
C VAL A 135 9.65 9.29 5.95
N LEU A 136 8.62 9.04 6.76
CA LEU A 136 8.77 8.98 8.21
C LEU A 136 9.63 7.78 8.63
N SER A 137 9.46 6.64 7.96
CA SER A 137 10.24 5.44 8.24
C SER A 137 11.72 5.61 7.92
N TRP A 138 12.09 6.27 6.82
CA TRP A 138 13.51 6.58 6.57
C TRP A 138 14.13 7.41 7.69
N GLY A 139 13.43 8.45 8.17
CA GLY A 139 13.88 9.24 9.30
C GLY A 139 14.01 8.42 10.60
N LEU A 140 13.05 7.54 10.87
CA LEU A 140 13.08 6.67 12.05
C LEU A 140 14.20 5.62 11.96
N LEU A 141 14.39 4.99 10.79
CA LEU A 141 15.39 3.94 10.60
C LEU A 141 16.83 4.44 10.70
N CYS A 142 17.08 5.76 10.59
CA CYS A 142 18.38 6.34 10.93
C CYS A 142 18.78 6.10 12.40
N PHE A 143 17.82 5.80 13.28
CA PHE A 143 18.04 5.51 14.70
C PHE A 143 17.90 4.02 15.04
N ALA A 144 17.59 3.18 14.06
CA ALA A 144 17.45 1.74 14.28
C ALA A 144 18.84 1.09 14.34
N THR A 145 19.02 0.14 15.25
CA THR A 145 20.21 -0.71 15.23
C THR A 145 20.05 -1.76 14.15
N PRO A 146 21.07 -1.99 13.30
CA PRO A 146 21.01 -3.02 12.28
C PRO A 146 20.80 -4.39 12.92
N SER A 147 19.69 -5.05 12.57
CA SER A 147 19.42 -6.42 12.95
C SER A 147 20.17 -7.35 11.99
N THR A 148 21.05 -8.20 12.53
CA THR A 148 21.95 -9.06 11.76
C THR A 148 21.53 -10.54 11.85
N GLU A 149 20.22 -10.81 11.82
CA GLU A 149 19.72 -12.18 11.80
C GLU A 149 19.39 -12.58 10.35
N ALA A 150 20.41 -13.07 9.65
CA ALA A 150 20.23 -13.77 8.38
C ALA A 150 20.03 -15.25 8.69
N HIS A 151 18.79 -15.74 8.59
CA HIS A 151 18.53 -17.17 8.68
C HIS A 151 18.84 -17.84 7.33
N LEU A 152 19.59 -18.94 7.38
CA LEU A 152 19.78 -19.79 6.20
C LEU A 152 18.44 -20.45 5.86
N ILE A 153 17.99 -20.27 4.63
CA ILE A 153 16.75 -20.86 4.14
C ILE A 153 17.11 -21.93 3.13
N GLU A 154 16.65 -23.15 3.39
CA GLU A 154 16.81 -24.26 2.46
C GLU A 154 15.94 -24.04 1.21
N VAL A 155 16.54 -24.26 0.04
CA VAL A 155 15.81 -24.27 -1.23
C VAL A 155 15.02 -25.57 -1.32
N SER A 156 13.73 -25.49 -1.01
CA SER A 156 12.81 -26.63 -1.09
C SER A 156 11.60 -26.28 -1.94
N THR A 157 10.96 -27.29 -2.53
CA THR A 157 9.74 -27.13 -3.32
C THR A 157 8.62 -26.46 -2.52
N LEU A 158 8.49 -26.81 -1.23
CA LEU A 158 7.55 -26.18 -0.31
C LEU A 158 7.85 -24.69 -0.10
N ASN A 159 9.11 -24.32 0.10
CA ASN A 159 9.52 -22.92 0.25
C ASN A 159 9.29 -22.12 -1.04
N MET A 160 9.50 -22.73 -2.20
CA MET A 160 9.21 -22.12 -3.51
C MET A 160 7.70 -21.89 -3.69
N LEU A 161 6.86 -22.85 -3.33
CA LEU A 161 5.40 -22.70 -3.41
C LEU A 161 4.86 -21.68 -2.38
N ALA A 162 5.52 -21.55 -1.23
CA ALA A 162 5.15 -20.60 -0.18
C ALA A 162 5.61 -19.16 -0.48
N ALA A 163 6.65 -18.98 -1.29
CA ALA A 163 7.28 -17.67 -1.54
C ALA A 163 6.32 -16.61 -2.12
N PRO A 164 5.42 -16.90 -3.08
CA PRO A 164 4.44 -15.92 -3.55
C PRO A 164 3.48 -15.45 -2.46
N LEU A 165 3.10 -16.33 -1.51
CA LEU A 165 2.28 -15.94 -0.38
C LEU A 165 3.07 -15.02 0.57
N LYS A 166 4.32 -15.38 0.87
CA LYS A 166 5.19 -14.49 1.66
C LYS A 166 5.33 -13.12 0.98
N GLY A 167 5.46 -13.05 -0.35
CA GLY A 167 5.54 -11.78 -1.07
C GLY A 167 4.32 -10.87 -0.89
N ILE A 168 3.12 -11.44 -0.77
CA ILE A 168 1.92 -10.67 -0.40
C ILE A 168 2.00 -10.22 1.07
N GLY A 169 2.44 -11.08 1.97
CA GLY A 169 2.62 -10.75 3.40
C GLY A 169 3.68 -9.69 3.68
N GLN A 170 4.77 -9.67 2.90
CA GLN A 170 5.88 -8.73 3.05
C GLN A 170 5.49 -7.27 2.82
N VAL A 171 4.36 -6.99 2.16
CA VAL A 171 3.76 -5.64 2.11
C VAL A 171 3.58 -5.05 3.52
N MET A 172 3.38 -5.90 4.53
CA MET A 172 3.21 -5.55 5.95
C MET A 172 4.30 -6.13 6.85
N PHE A 173 5.47 -6.48 6.29
CA PHE A 173 6.58 -7.13 7.03
C PHE A 173 6.25 -8.52 7.57
N LEU A 174 5.23 -9.21 7.02
CA LEU A 174 4.82 -10.53 7.48
C LEU A 174 5.48 -11.62 6.61
N GLY A 175 6.58 -12.20 7.10
CA GLY A 175 7.34 -13.25 6.40
C GLY A 175 6.74 -14.65 6.44
N HIS A 176 5.50 -14.80 6.91
CA HIS A 176 4.84 -16.09 7.11
C HIS A 176 3.81 -16.38 5.99
N PRO A 177 3.82 -17.57 5.36
CA PRO A 177 2.93 -17.87 4.22
C PRO A 177 1.44 -17.85 4.60
N LEU A 178 1.07 -18.24 5.83
CA LEU A 178 -0.30 -18.10 6.32
C LEU A 178 -0.77 -16.65 6.30
N ALA A 179 0.09 -15.68 6.62
CA ALA A 179 -0.27 -14.27 6.60
C ALA A 179 -0.61 -13.84 5.16
N GLY A 180 0.26 -14.21 4.21
CA GLY A 180 0.02 -14.04 2.79
C GLY A 180 -1.29 -14.66 2.31
N ALA A 181 -1.59 -15.89 2.73
CA ALA A 181 -2.83 -16.58 2.37
C ALA A 181 -4.07 -15.88 2.91
N MET A 182 -4.05 -15.41 4.17
CA MET A 182 -5.15 -14.67 4.78
C MET A 182 -5.38 -13.32 4.10
N ILE A 183 -4.29 -12.59 3.80
CA ILE A 183 -4.35 -11.32 3.05
C ILE A 183 -4.90 -11.57 1.64
N ALA A 184 -4.41 -12.61 0.96
CA ALA A 184 -4.88 -12.99 -0.37
C ALA A 184 -6.36 -13.37 -0.37
N ALA A 185 -6.84 -14.10 0.63
CA ALA A 185 -8.27 -14.38 0.81
C ALA A 185 -9.07 -13.08 1.01
N GLY A 186 -8.53 -12.12 1.79
CA GLY A 186 -9.11 -10.79 1.92
C GLY A 186 -9.21 -10.04 0.59
N LEU A 187 -8.15 -10.06 -0.22
CA LEU A 187 -8.15 -9.48 -1.57
C LEU A 187 -9.19 -10.18 -2.45
N LEU A 188 -9.29 -11.50 -2.40
CA LEU A 188 -10.25 -12.26 -3.20
C LEU A 188 -11.71 -11.90 -2.86
N ILE A 189 -12.00 -11.66 -1.59
CA ILE A 189 -13.31 -11.20 -1.10
C ILE A 189 -13.58 -9.76 -1.52
N ALA A 190 -12.58 -8.88 -1.44
CA ALA A 190 -12.73 -7.47 -1.79
C ALA A 190 -12.85 -7.23 -3.30
N ASP A 191 -11.91 -7.77 -4.09
CA ASP A 191 -11.86 -7.70 -5.54
C ASP A 191 -11.03 -8.85 -6.13
N ARG A 192 -11.71 -9.78 -6.81
CA ARG A 192 -11.08 -10.94 -7.47
C ARG A 192 -9.98 -10.54 -8.46
N ARG A 193 -10.09 -9.38 -9.12
CA ARG A 193 -9.06 -8.90 -10.06
C ARG A 193 -7.84 -8.42 -9.31
N ALA A 194 -8.03 -7.71 -8.21
CA ALA A 194 -6.94 -7.28 -7.33
C ALA A 194 -6.17 -8.50 -6.81
N PHE A 195 -6.87 -9.55 -6.40
CA PHE A 195 -6.27 -10.84 -6.03
C PHE A 195 -5.43 -11.44 -7.16
N CYS A 196 -5.97 -11.57 -8.38
CA CYS A 196 -5.23 -12.16 -9.50
C CYS A 196 -3.97 -11.35 -9.83
N TRP A 197 -4.07 -10.02 -9.85
CA TRP A 197 -2.93 -9.14 -10.10
C TRP A 197 -1.88 -9.21 -8.99
N ALA A 198 -2.29 -9.25 -7.72
CA ALA A 198 -1.38 -9.42 -6.60
C ALA A 198 -0.63 -10.77 -6.68
N MET A 199 -1.33 -11.86 -6.99
CA MET A 199 -0.70 -13.17 -7.16
C MET A 199 0.30 -13.17 -8.33
N LEU A 200 -0.11 -12.66 -9.49
CA LEU A 200 0.77 -12.56 -10.66
C LEU A 200 2.02 -11.74 -10.36
N ALA A 201 1.86 -10.58 -9.72
CA ALA A 201 2.98 -9.71 -9.34
C ALA A 201 3.93 -10.38 -8.33
N SER A 202 3.38 -11.10 -7.36
CA SER A 202 4.18 -11.81 -6.36
C SER A 202 5.01 -12.94 -6.98
N VAL A 203 4.40 -13.74 -7.87
CA VAL A 203 5.10 -14.77 -8.66
C VAL A 203 6.15 -14.14 -9.58
N ALA A 204 5.83 -13.03 -10.25
CA ALA A 204 6.77 -12.32 -11.11
C ALA A 204 7.99 -11.81 -10.33
N GLY A 205 7.79 -11.26 -9.12
CA GLY A 205 8.90 -10.81 -8.28
C GLY A 205 9.76 -11.94 -7.73
N MET A 206 9.16 -13.08 -7.38
CA MET A 206 9.92 -14.29 -7.07
C MET A 206 10.77 -14.73 -8.27
N GLY A 207 10.18 -14.80 -9.46
CA GLY A 207 10.88 -15.17 -10.69
C GLY A 207 12.01 -14.20 -11.05
N TRP A 208 11.80 -12.90 -10.83
CA TRP A 208 12.82 -11.87 -11.03
C TRP A 208 14.03 -12.09 -10.11
N SER A 209 13.81 -12.31 -8.81
CA SER A 209 14.89 -12.61 -7.87
C SER A 209 15.65 -13.90 -8.24
N MET A 210 14.94 -14.94 -8.67
CA MET A 210 15.56 -16.19 -9.12
C MET A 210 16.40 -16.01 -10.40
N LEU A 211 15.94 -15.19 -11.35
CA LEU A 211 16.68 -14.88 -12.57
C LEU A 211 18.03 -14.20 -12.25
N HIS A 212 18.08 -13.42 -11.18
CA HIS A 212 19.29 -12.79 -10.67
C HIS A 212 20.08 -13.65 -9.67
N HIS A 213 19.74 -14.94 -9.52
CA HIS A 213 20.37 -15.89 -8.60
C HIS A 213 20.27 -15.48 -7.11
N ASP A 214 19.34 -14.59 -6.75
CA ASP A 214 19.07 -14.18 -5.37
C ASP A 214 17.92 -15.02 -4.79
N PHE A 215 18.25 -16.27 -4.44
CA PHE A 215 17.30 -17.20 -3.86
C PHE A 215 16.81 -16.78 -2.48
N TYR A 216 17.62 -16.03 -1.72
CA TYR A 216 17.25 -15.55 -0.39
C TYR A 216 16.09 -14.56 -0.47
N THR A 217 16.23 -13.52 -1.30
CA THR A 217 15.18 -12.52 -1.54
C THR A 217 13.94 -13.16 -2.17
N ALA A 218 14.12 -14.14 -3.06
CA ALA A 218 13.02 -14.87 -3.68
C ALA A 218 12.20 -15.65 -2.64
N LEU A 219 12.85 -16.48 -1.81
CA LEU A 219 12.17 -17.39 -0.88
C LEU A 219 11.59 -16.71 0.36
N LEU A 220 12.08 -15.50 0.69
CA LEU A 220 11.46 -14.63 1.69
C LEU A 220 10.30 -13.78 1.15
N GLY A 221 10.07 -13.78 -0.16
CA GLY A 221 9.06 -12.93 -0.80
C GLY A 221 9.45 -11.44 -0.88
N LEU A 222 10.70 -11.09 -0.59
CA LEU A 222 11.19 -9.71 -0.57
C LEU A 222 11.26 -9.10 -1.98
N GLY A 223 11.37 -9.93 -3.03
CA GLY A 223 11.39 -9.47 -4.42
C GLY A 223 10.01 -9.05 -4.97
N GLY A 224 8.91 -9.46 -4.33
CA GLY A 224 7.56 -9.36 -4.91
C GLY A 224 6.67 -8.24 -4.37
N TYR A 225 6.85 -7.81 -3.13
CA TYR A 225 5.85 -7.00 -2.44
C TYR A 225 5.64 -5.59 -3.04
N ASN A 226 6.71 -4.95 -3.55
CA ASN A 226 6.60 -3.67 -4.27
C ASN A 226 5.83 -3.85 -5.60
N ALA A 227 6.07 -4.95 -6.32
CA ALA A 227 5.34 -5.27 -7.53
C ALA A 227 3.85 -5.56 -7.24
N VAL A 228 3.55 -6.22 -6.12
CA VAL A 228 2.17 -6.45 -5.66
C VAL A 228 1.41 -5.13 -5.50
N LEU A 229 1.98 -4.15 -4.77
CA LEU A 229 1.34 -2.85 -4.59
C LEU A 229 1.20 -2.08 -5.90
N ALA A 230 2.21 -2.13 -6.77
CA ALA A 230 2.17 -1.48 -8.08
C ALA A 230 1.06 -2.06 -8.97
N ALA A 231 0.90 -3.39 -8.99
CA ALA A 231 -0.18 -4.05 -9.71
C ALA A 231 -1.56 -3.65 -9.14
N LEU A 232 -1.69 -3.63 -7.81
CA LEU A 232 -2.93 -3.27 -7.13
C LEU A 232 -3.37 -1.83 -7.44
N ALA A 233 -2.42 -0.89 -7.52
CA ALA A 233 -2.72 0.52 -7.80
C ALA A 233 -3.42 0.75 -9.14
N PHE A 234 -3.20 -0.11 -10.12
CA PHE A 234 -3.79 -0.01 -11.45
C PHE A 234 -4.81 -1.13 -11.77
N SER A 235 -5.02 -2.06 -10.83
CA SER A 235 -5.89 -3.24 -11.02
C SER A 235 -7.35 -2.91 -11.34
N SER A 236 -7.83 -1.75 -10.91
CA SER A 236 -9.20 -1.28 -11.15
C SER A 236 -9.43 -0.75 -12.57
N GLN A 237 -8.37 -0.44 -13.33
CA GLN A 237 -8.45 0.14 -14.68
C GLN A 237 -8.72 -0.92 -15.74
N ARG A 238 -9.98 -1.38 -15.79
CA ARG A 238 -10.42 -2.51 -16.62
C ARG A 238 -10.15 -2.37 -18.12
N ARG A 239 -10.12 -1.13 -18.64
CA ARG A 239 -9.89 -0.85 -20.06
C ARG A 239 -8.41 -0.88 -20.45
N GLN A 240 -7.50 -0.85 -19.49
CA GLN A 240 -6.06 -0.77 -19.70
C GLN A 240 -5.34 -1.83 -18.85
N PRO A 241 -5.54 -3.14 -19.14
CA PRO A 241 -4.95 -4.23 -18.35
C PRO A 241 -3.41 -4.27 -18.45
N TRP A 242 -2.82 -3.50 -19.37
CA TRP A 242 -1.37 -3.33 -19.48
C TRP A 242 -0.78 -2.45 -18.37
N LEU A 243 -1.56 -1.56 -17.74
CA LEU A 243 -1.04 -0.66 -16.69
C LEU A 243 -0.53 -1.41 -15.45
N PRO A 244 -1.25 -2.41 -14.91
CA PRO A 244 -0.70 -3.28 -13.86
C PRO A 244 0.61 -3.96 -14.28
N LEU A 245 0.73 -4.44 -15.52
CA LEU A 245 1.96 -5.08 -16.03
C LEU A 245 3.14 -4.11 -16.06
N VAL A 246 2.91 -2.88 -16.53
CA VAL A 246 3.94 -1.83 -16.52
C VAL A 246 4.31 -1.48 -15.07
N GLY A 247 3.34 -1.41 -14.16
CA GLY A 247 3.57 -1.22 -12.73
C GLY A 247 4.46 -2.29 -12.12
N ILE A 248 4.18 -3.56 -12.42
CA ILE A 248 5.01 -4.71 -12.00
C ILE A 248 6.43 -4.54 -12.54
N GLY A 249 6.60 -4.35 -13.85
CA GLY A 249 7.91 -4.22 -14.47
C GLY A 249 8.73 -3.08 -13.88
N LEU A 250 8.14 -1.89 -13.71
CA LEU A 250 8.81 -0.75 -13.11
C LEU A 250 9.20 -1.01 -11.65
N ALA A 251 8.32 -1.59 -10.84
CA ALA A 251 8.64 -1.91 -9.45
C ALA A 251 9.80 -2.92 -9.34
N LEU A 252 9.83 -3.93 -10.21
CA LEU A 252 10.92 -4.92 -10.24
C LEU A 252 12.27 -4.32 -10.62
N VAL A 253 12.28 -3.35 -11.56
CA VAL A 253 13.51 -2.64 -11.96
C VAL A 253 13.95 -1.63 -10.90
N LEU A 254 13.01 -0.90 -10.29
CA LEU A 254 13.32 0.14 -9.30
C LEU A 254 13.79 -0.43 -7.95
N THR A 255 13.28 -1.59 -7.54
CA THR A 255 13.63 -2.20 -6.24
C THR A 255 15.14 -2.38 -6.04
N PRO A 256 15.90 -3.01 -6.95
CA PRO A 256 17.35 -3.14 -6.80
C PRO A 256 18.09 -1.79 -6.87
N MET A 257 17.55 -0.77 -7.55
CA MET A 257 18.17 0.57 -7.58
C MET A 257 18.18 1.24 -6.21
N PHE A 258 17.11 1.10 -5.43
CA PHE A 258 17.05 1.61 -4.05
C PHE A 258 18.03 0.88 -3.13
N ALA A 259 18.15 -0.45 -3.28
CA ALA A 259 19.14 -1.23 -2.55
C ALA A 259 20.57 -0.81 -2.88
N ALA A 260 20.87 -0.53 -4.16
CA ALA A 260 22.20 -0.12 -4.62
C ALA A 260 22.66 1.24 -4.03
N ILE A 261 21.73 2.16 -3.76
CA ILE A 261 22.04 3.46 -3.12
C ILE A 261 22.00 3.42 -1.59
N GLY A 262 21.82 2.23 -0.99
CA GLY A 262 21.84 2.04 0.47
C GLY A 262 20.59 2.53 1.20
N LEU A 263 19.49 2.81 0.48
CA LEU A 263 18.23 3.20 1.12
C LEU A 263 17.37 1.97 1.41
N PRO A 264 16.76 1.87 2.61
CA PRO A 264 15.73 0.88 2.87
C PRO A 264 14.62 1.00 1.82
N THR A 265 14.40 -0.07 1.05
CA THR A 265 13.46 -0.07 -0.07
C THR A 265 12.06 0.29 0.39
N LEU A 266 11.60 -0.33 1.49
CA LEU A 266 10.23 -0.21 1.99
C LEU A 266 9.26 -0.28 0.78
N THR A 267 8.25 0.58 0.74
CA THR A 267 7.32 0.67 -0.40
C THR A 267 7.69 1.79 -1.39
N ALA A 268 8.91 2.32 -1.33
CA ALA A 268 9.36 3.42 -2.19
C ALA A 268 9.40 3.06 -3.69
N PRO A 269 9.89 1.88 -4.12
CA PRO A 269 9.85 1.46 -5.51
C PRO A 269 8.42 1.45 -6.09
N PHE A 270 7.45 0.95 -5.32
CA PHE A 270 6.03 1.00 -5.67
C PHE A 270 5.54 2.43 -5.90
N ILE A 271 5.80 3.33 -4.94
CA ILE A 271 5.34 4.72 -5.00
C ILE A 271 5.89 5.40 -6.26
N LEU A 272 7.19 5.24 -6.52
CA LEU A 272 7.84 5.84 -7.67
C LEU A 272 7.29 5.26 -8.99
N ALA A 273 7.11 3.95 -9.09
CA ALA A 273 6.48 3.31 -10.25
C ALA A 273 5.07 3.88 -10.51
N GLY A 274 4.25 3.99 -9.46
CA GLY A 274 2.90 4.53 -9.57
C GLY A 274 2.87 6.01 -9.98
N TRP A 275 3.81 6.80 -9.47
CA TRP A 275 3.98 8.20 -9.85
C TRP A 275 4.42 8.39 -11.29
N LEU A 276 5.40 7.60 -11.76
CA LEU A 276 5.86 7.63 -13.14
C LEU A 276 4.72 7.31 -14.10
N ILE A 277 4.00 6.20 -13.88
CA ILE A 277 2.84 5.81 -14.70
C ILE A 277 1.78 6.90 -14.71
N SER A 278 1.39 7.40 -13.53
CA SER A 278 0.36 8.44 -13.41
C SER A 278 0.76 9.73 -14.14
N SER A 279 2.04 10.11 -14.08
CA SER A 279 2.56 11.30 -14.74
C SER A 279 2.52 11.15 -16.26
N VAL A 280 2.97 10.01 -16.80
CA VAL A 280 2.92 9.72 -18.24
C VAL A 280 1.48 9.71 -18.76
N VAL A 281 0.56 9.03 -18.06
CA VAL A 281 -0.85 8.98 -18.45
C VAL A 281 -1.48 10.38 -18.45
N GLN A 282 -1.18 11.22 -17.45
CA GLN A 282 -1.66 12.60 -17.41
C GLN A 282 -1.09 13.46 -18.55
N MET A 283 0.19 13.31 -18.88
CA MET A 283 0.82 14.04 -19.98
C MET A 283 0.21 13.65 -21.34
N LEU A 284 0.03 12.36 -21.59
CA LEU A 284 -0.60 11.86 -22.81
C LEU A 284 -2.06 12.33 -22.93
N GLY A 285 -2.81 12.31 -21.82
CA GLY A 285 -4.19 12.81 -21.78
C GLY A 285 -4.31 14.30 -22.12
N LYS A 286 -3.40 15.13 -21.59
CA LYS A 286 -3.37 16.57 -21.92
C LYS A 286 -3.03 16.82 -23.39
N ALA A 287 -2.04 16.10 -23.93
CA ALA A 287 -1.67 16.21 -25.34
C ALA A 287 -2.82 15.83 -26.29
N THR A 288 -3.65 14.82 -25.94
CA THR A 288 -4.83 14.45 -26.73
C THR A 288 -5.96 15.48 -26.68
N VAL A 289 -6.08 16.25 -25.60
CA VAL A 289 -7.10 17.32 -25.48
C VAL A 289 -6.69 18.56 -26.26
N GLU A 290 -5.40 18.92 -26.25
CA GLU A 290 -4.87 20.05 -27.03
C GLU A 290 -4.85 19.79 -28.54
N SER A 291 -4.74 18.54 -28.97
CA SER A 291 -4.74 18.14 -30.39
C SER A 291 -6.12 17.85 -30.98
N ALA A 292 -7.19 17.88 -30.18
CA ALA A 292 -8.55 17.82 -30.71
C ALA A 292 -8.84 19.13 -31.46
N PRO A 293 -9.11 19.11 -32.77
CA PRO A 293 -9.36 20.33 -33.52
C PRO A 293 -10.55 21.05 -32.91
N CYS A 294 -10.36 22.33 -32.54
CA CYS A 294 -11.44 23.23 -32.16
C CYS A 294 -12.50 23.14 -33.26
N ALA A 295 -13.62 22.47 -32.98
CA ALA A 295 -14.79 22.54 -33.84
C ALA A 295 -15.11 24.03 -33.96
N SER A 296 -14.92 24.58 -35.16
CA SER A 296 -15.21 25.97 -35.49
C SER A 296 -16.62 26.26 -35.02
N GLY A 297 -16.77 27.25 -34.14
CA GLY A 297 -18.08 27.72 -33.74
C GLY A 297 -18.87 28.10 -34.98
N GLU A 298 -19.92 27.33 -35.28
CA GLU A 298 -21.03 27.83 -36.07
C GLU A 298 -21.73 28.89 -35.21
N ASN A 299 -21.22 30.11 -35.29
CA ASN A 299 -21.99 31.31 -35.06
C ASN A 299 -23.13 31.29 -36.08
N GLN A 300 -24.26 30.67 -35.74
CA GLN A 300 -25.51 31.00 -36.41
C GLN A 300 -25.89 32.43 -36.01
N PRO A 301 -25.97 33.39 -36.95
CA PRO A 301 -26.52 34.69 -36.64
C PRO A 301 -28.00 34.49 -36.33
N ARG A 302 -28.42 34.86 -35.12
CA ARG A 302 -29.85 35.02 -34.79
C ARG A 302 -30.40 36.15 -35.66
N LEU A 303 -31.06 35.80 -36.75
CA LEU A 303 -31.92 36.69 -37.51
C LEU A 303 -33.37 36.46 -37.07
N ARG A 304 -33.91 37.50 -36.41
CA ARG A 304 -35.31 37.75 -35.99
C ARG A 304 -35.89 36.87 -34.90
#